data_AF-A0A4R6YQR2-F1
#
_entry.id   AF-A0A4R6YQR2-F1
#
_cell.length_a   1.000
_cell.length_b   1.000
_cell.length_c   1.000
_cell.angle_alpha   90.00
_cell.angle_beta   90.00
_cell.angle_gamma   90.00
#
_symmetry.space_group_name_H-M   'P 1'
#
loop_
_entity.id
_entity.type
_entity.pdbx_description
1 polymer ?
#
loop_
_entity_poly.entity_id
_entity_poly.type
_entity_poly.pdbx_seq_one_letter_code
_entity_poly.pdbx_strand_id
1 'polypeptide(L)'
;MSPTLRRASASVFRCRIGLGVTLVLAATPGWGAGTALPSSPDAYLEQAARVRQSNDRTWAPAAGQLGNLRHVQITAPDCVVRIVSGSDNRVYPGTQGVTAIERSRVLDADPHEQPAPRDVVLTTDAALACAGPGSCGVSVTPVTQAPAAGRGTTVCFTVQIATAHDLLLGGNGLSVLVDRVHQPALRIAFNPGARQRLWLEAVDLGLLSIGANAPVRAGGNGRVDFLGGSSSNSASAMFLHGLQARHVGITATTIQTQWSIRIGADTQAHYYQPARAPGALAAKYPIEIEGPIERLAVPAGSVDARPLSNPTREAARALRDYVLALAGPAPSLPGADPALPAASAVAAALPPNPRQRVADVVARYLPASIRITEVALWKDGARLEGIAPDATSARNVVRLLSDSGEFTYVVGGGSTPRDGGHAFSTQLYFSCAAPDQPSICPAGDPAAAGAYSERQVRQAVADAFGPTVTLGALRLDGVTIALKAAAPSEAEARAALERLGQVAGLFRTSTSTHSASGAAASEIGATLKLICAVPPRPDGICRPADAAGAR
;
A
#
# COMPACT_ATOMS: atom_id res chain seq x y z
N MET A 1 -28.44 65.44 6.56
CA MET A 1 -29.26 66.40 5.80
C MET A 1 -30.31 65.62 5.03
N SER A 2 -31.57 65.87 5.37
CA SER A 2 -32.80 65.18 4.97
C SER A 2 -33.17 65.41 3.48
N PRO A 3 -34.38 65.06 3.00
CA PRO A 3 -34.90 63.73 2.66
C PRO A 3 -35.63 63.75 1.29
N THR A 4 -36.16 62.62 0.79
CA THR A 4 -37.42 62.58 -0.01
C THR A 4 -37.78 61.11 -0.31
N LEU A 5 -38.81 60.50 0.30
CA LEU A 5 -40.26 60.55 -0.02
C LEU A 5 -40.60 60.30 -1.50
N ARG A 6 -41.18 59.12 -1.80
CA ARG A 6 -42.59 58.98 -2.26
C ARG A 6 -42.96 57.52 -2.56
N ARG A 7 -44.08 57.08 -1.96
CA ARG A 7 -44.91 55.94 -2.40
C ARG A 7 -45.79 56.39 -3.57
N ALA A 8 -46.03 55.53 -4.55
CA ALA A 8 -47.33 54.84 -4.76
C ALA A 8 -47.56 54.37 -6.21
N SER A 9 -48.15 53.18 -6.32
CA SER A 9 -49.09 52.71 -7.35
C SER A 9 -48.60 52.25 -8.73
N ALA A 10 -48.50 50.92 -8.82
CA ALA A 10 -49.25 50.02 -9.72
C ALA A 10 -49.38 50.35 -11.22
N SER A 11 -48.78 49.48 -12.04
CA SER A 11 -49.25 49.16 -13.38
C SER A 11 -49.19 47.65 -13.60
N VAL A 12 -50.35 47.10 -13.91
CA VAL A 12 -50.64 45.70 -14.22
C VAL A 12 -50.27 45.42 -15.69
N PHE A 13 -49.54 44.33 -15.95
CA PHE A 13 -49.59 43.65 -17.25
C PHE A 13 -49.70 42.13 -17.02
N ARG A 14 -50.79 41.55 -17.52
CA ARG A 14 -51.09 40.12 -17.54
C ARG A 14 -50.72 39.55 -18.91
N CYS A 15 -50.05 38.41 -18.93
CA CYS A 15 -50.26 37.30 -19.89
C CYS A 15 -49.58 36.05 -19.29
N ARG A 16 -50.31 35.12 -18.63
CA ARG A 16 -50.82 33.81 -19.13
C ARG A 16 -49.72 32.96 -19.81
N ILE A 17 -49.43 31.68 -19.50
CA ILE A 17 -50.05 30.55 -18.77
C ILE A 17 -48.91 29.54 -18.46
N GLY A 18 -49.00 28.79 -17.37
CA GLY A 18 -48.21 27.57 -17.17
C GLY A 18 -48.30 27.02 -15.75
N LEU A 19 -49.32 26.21 -15.47
CA LEU A 19 -49.41 25.40 -14.24
C LEU A 19 -48.26 24.39 -14.20
N GLY A 20 -47.60 24.29 -13.04
CA GLY A 20 -46.66 23.22 -12.75
C GLY A 20 -46.19 23.30 -11.30
N VAL A 21 -46.87 22.56 -10.42
CA VAL A 21 -46.46 22.34 -9.03
C VAL A 21 -45.13 21.58 -9.06
N THR A 22 -44.01 22.25 -8.78
CA THR A 22 -42.73 21.57 -8.56
C THR A 22 -42.56 21.33 -7.07
N LEU A 23 -42.93 20.13 -6.63
CA LEU A 23 -42.50 19.56 -5.37
C LEU A 23 -40.96 19.54 -5.40
N VAL A 24 -40.30 20.40 -4.63
CA VAL A 24 -38.86 20.31 -4.39
C VAL A 24 -38.66 19.13 -3.45
N LEU A 25 -38.55 17.93 -4.03
CA LEU A 25 -37.89 16.80 -3.39
C LEU A 25 -36.45 17.21 -3.13
N ALA A 26 -36.16 17.59 -1.89
CA ALA A 26 -34.81 17.67 -1.38
C ALA A 26 -34.23 16.24 -1.38
N ALA A 27 -33.71 15.82 -2.54
CA ALA A 27 -32.77 14.71 -2.61
C ALA A 27 -31.45 15.23 -2.05
N THR A 28 -31.27 15.09 -0.73
CA THR A 28 -29.93 15.06 -0.17
C THR A 28 -29.23 13.84 -0.77
N PRO A 29 -28.11 13.99 -1.48
CA PRO A 29 -27.26 12.85 -1.71
C PRO A 29 -26.70 12.50 -0.33
N GLY A 30 -27.17 11.39 0.25
CA GLY A 30 -26.55 10.77 1.40
C GLY A 30 -25.13 10.38 1.02
N TRP A 31 -24.20 11.31 1.16
CA TRP A 31 -22.78 11.02 1.16
C TRP A 31 -22.54 10.22 2.44
N GLY A 32 -22.47 8.89 2.30
CA GLY A 32 -21.84 8.06 3.31
C GLY A 32 -20.49 8.67 3.62
N ALA A 33 -20.24 9.00 4.89
CA ALA A 33 -18.92 9.41 5.34
C ALA A 33 -17.94 8.33 4.88
N GLY A 34 -17.03 8.69 3.97
CA GLY A 34 -16.18 7.75 3.27
C GLY A 34 -15.42 6.85 4.26
N THR A 35 -15.59 5.55 4.10
CA THR A 35 -14.85 4.45 4.77
C THR A 35 -13.42 4.32 4.23
N ALA A 36 -12.90 5.37 3.60
CA ALA A 36 -11.53 5.41 3.11
C ALA A 36 -10.61 5.24 4.32
N LEU A 37 -9.77 4.20 4.27
CA LEU A 37 -8.65 4.10 5.20
C LEU A 37 -7.84 5.40 5.10
N PRO A 38 -7.36 5.93 6.22
CA PRO A 38 -6.44 7.05 6.16
C PRO A 38 -5.26 6.64 5.26
N SER A 39 -4.90 7.52 4.33
CA SER A 39 -3.68 7.34 3.54
C SER A 39 -2.51 7.08 4.47
N SER A 40 -1.65 6.13 4.14
CA SER A 40 -0.47 5.78 4.94
C SER A 40 0.74 5.58 4.04
N PRO A 41 1.97 5.69 4.56
CA PRO A 41 3.18 5.38 3.80
C PRO A 41 3.12 4.00 3.13
N ASP A 42 2.63 2.99 3.87
CA ASP A 42 2.49 1.63 3.35
C ASP A 42 1.51 1.55 2.19
N ALA A 43 0.45 2.39 2.17
CA ALA A 43 -0.53 2.39 1.08
C ALA A 43 0.11 2.81 -0.25
N TYR A 44 1.01 3.79 -0.21
CA TYR A 44 1.76 4.22 -1.39
C TYR A 44 2.82 3.20 -1.81
N LEU A 45 3.47 2.50 -0.86
CA LEU A 45 4.41 1.41 -1.17
C LEU A 45 3.70 0.24 -1.86
N GLU A 46 2.54 -0.17 -1.36
CA GLU A 46 1.72 -1.19 -2.02
C GLU A 46 1.21 -0.73 -3.37
N GLN A 47 0.81 0.54 -3.52
CA GLN A 47 0.43 1.08 -4.83
C GLN A 47 1.60 1.04 -5.81
N ALA A 48 2.82 1.38 -5.39
CA ALA A 48 4.02 1.26 -6.21
C ALA A 48 4.32 -0.20 -6.60
N ALA A 49 4.15 -1.15 -5.68
CA ALA A 49 4.29 -2.58 -5.98
C ALA A 49 3.25 -3.05 -7.01
N ARG A 50 2.01 -2.59 -6.91
CA ARG A 50 0.95 -2.95 -7.88
C ARG A 50 1.17 -2.33 -9.26
N VAL A 51 1.70 -1.10 -9.33
CA VAL A 51 2.11 -0.49 -10.60
C VAL A 51 3.24 -1.29 -11.26
N ARG A 52 4.12 -1.88 -10.46
CA ARG A 52 5.18 -2.77 -10.94
C ARG A 52 4.62 -4.09 -11.47
N GLN A 53 3.65 -4.67 -10.78
CA GLN A 53 3.01 -5.93 -11.14
C GLN A 53 2.04 -5.81 -12.33
N SER A 54 1.61 -4.60 -12.69
CA SER A 54 0.55 -4.42 -13.68
C SER A 54 0.97 -4.75 -15.12
N ASN A 55 2.26 -4.63 -15.44
CA ASN A 55 2.79 -4.81 -16.79
C ASN A 55 4.19 -5.39 -16.73
N ASP A 56 4.46 -6.40 -17.55
CA ASP A 56 5.83 -6.85 -17.75
C ASP A 56 6.59 -5.88 -18.66
N ARG A 57 7.80 -5.52 -18.22
CA ARG A 57 8.67 -4.57 -18.93
C ARG A 57 9.89 -5.31 -19.44
N THR A 58 10.27 -5.02 -20.67
CA THR A 58 11.38 -5.69 -21.35
C THR A 58 12.68 -5.49 -20.59
N TRP A 59 13.36 -6.61 -20.30
CA TRP A 59 14.74 -6.61 -19.83
C TRP A 59 15.70 -6.71 -21.00
N ALA A 60 16.32 -5.59 -21.37
CA ALA A 60 17.37 -5.53 -22.38
C ALA A 60 18.41 -4.47 -21.97
N PRO A 61 19.25 -4.74 -20.95
CA PRO A 61 20.11 -3.75 -20.33
C PRO A 61 21.14 -3.13 -21.28
N ALA A 62 21.59 -3.88 -22.30
CA ALA A 62 22.46 -3.33 -23.36
C ALA A 62 21.77 -2.20 -24.14
N ALA A 63 20.46 -2.33 -24.39
CA ALA A 63 19.63 -1.31 -25.01
C ALA A 63 19.09 -0.27 -24.00
N GLY A 64 19.60 -0.27 -22.77
CA GLY A 64 19.18 0.64 -21.71
C GLY A 64 17.84 0.29 -21.05
N GLN A 65 17.17 -0.81 -21.43
CA GLN A 65 15.89 -1.24 -20.86
C GLN A 65 16.11 -2.11 -19.63
N LEU A 66 15.55 -1.72 -18.49
CA LEU A 66 15.86 -2.29 -17.18
C LEU A 66 14.73 -3.15 -16.60
N GLY A 67 13.71 -3.49 -17.40
CA GLY A 67 12.58 -4.31 -16.97
C GLY A 67 11.81 -3.73 -15.79
N ASN A 68 11.14 -4.57 -15.02
CA ASN A 68 10.49 -4.14 -13.78
C ASN A 68 11.52 -4.00 -12.66
N LEU A 69 11.64 -2.80 -12.10
CA LEU A 69 12.61 -2.48 -11.06
C LEU A 69 11.94 -2.32 -9.71
N ARG A 70 12.56 -2.89 -8.67
CA ARG A 70 12.25 -2.58 -7.26
C ARG A 70 13.30 -1.64 -6.69
N HIS A 71 14.55 -2.09 -6.60
CA HIS A 71 15.68 -1.31 -6.10
C HIS A 71 16.62 -0.89 -7.23
N VAL A 72 17.06 0.37 -7.19
CA VAL A 72 18.14 0.89 -8.06
C VAL A 72 19.24 1.46 -7.21
N GLN A 73 20.42 0.85 -7.26
CA GLN A 73 21.63 1.44 -6.71
C GLN A 73 22.34 2.25 -7.80
N ILE A 74 22.74 3.47 -7.48
CA ILE A 74 23.57 4.31 -8.33
C ILE A 74 24.90 4.52 -7.62
N THR A 75 26.00 4.11 -8.24
CA THR A 75 27.36 4.32 -7.73
C THR A 75 28.17 5.01 -8.80
N ALA A 76 28.29 6.33 -8.71
CA ALA A 76 28.92 7.14 -9.74
C ALA A 76 29.71 8.29 -9.08
N PRO A 77 30.99 8.09 -8.75
CA PRO A 77 31.80 9.14 -8.15
C PRO A 77 32.03 10.29 -9.14
N ASP A 78 32.07 11.51 -8.59
CA ASP A 78 32.29 12.77 -9.30
C ASP A 78 31.40 12.93 -10.54
N CYS A 79 30.19 12.37 -10.46
CA CYS A 79 29.21 12.34 -11.52
C CYS A 79 27.94 13.13 -11.20
N VAL A 80 27.30 13.60 -12.26
CA VAL A 80 25.96 14.20 -12.20
C VAL A 80 24.98 13.23 -12.82
N VAL A 81 23.97 12.79 -12.07
CA VAL A 81 22.94 11.87 -12.54
C VAL A 81 21.58 12.55 -12.51
N ARG A 82 20.82 12.43 -13.59
CA ARG A 82 19.44 12.91 -13.65
C ARG A 82 18.47 11.75 -13.55
N ILE A 83 17.44 11.89 -12.74
CA ILE A 83 16.35 10.92 -12.58
C ILE A 83 15.05 11.60 -12.99
N VAL A 84 14.28 10.96 -13.88
CA VAL A 84 13.00 11.45 -14.39
C VAL A 84 11.96 10.33 -14.38
N SER A 85 10.68 10.70 -14.48
CA SER A 85 9.61 9.71 -14.65
C SER A 85 9.45 9.27 -16.10
N GLY A 86 8.95 8.04 -16.28
CA GLY A 86 8.57 7.50 -17.57
C GLY A 86 7.53 6.39 -17.48
N SER A 87 7.16 5.85 -18.63
CA SER A 87 6.36 4.62 -18.72
C SER A 87 7.18 3.34 -18.55
N ASP A 88 8.47 3.42 -18.87
CA ASP A 88 9.43 2.33 -18.82
C ASP A 88 10.61 2.66 -17.89
N ASN A 89 11.30 1.63 -17.40
CA ASN A 89 12.53 1.81 -16.66
C ASN A 89 13.71 1.77 -17.63
N ARG A 90 14.39 2.91 -17.80
CA ARG A 90 15.48 3.04 -18.77
C ARG A 90 16.67 3.79 -18.22
N VAL A 91 17.84 3.51 -18.78
CA VAL A 91 19.06 4.27 -18.55
C VAL A 91 19.64 4.75 -19.88
N TYR A 92 19.94 6.04 -19.94
CA TYR A 92 20.50 6.71 -21.09
C TYR A 92 21.90 7.19 -20.75
N PRO A 93 22.96 6.66 -21.40
CA PRO A 93 24.31 7.18 -21.24
C PRO A 93 24.39 8.67 -21.58
N GLY A 94 25.31 9.38 -20.93
CA GLY A 94 25.58 10.79 -21.14
C GLY A 94 27.05 10.99 -21.48
N THR A 95 27.75 11.79 -20.67
CA THR A 95 29.19 12.07 -20.85
C THR A 95 30.10 10.89 -20.45
N GLN A 96 29.55 9.89 -19.78
CA GLN A 96 30.27 8.70 -19.33
C GLN A 96 29.53 7.43 -19.77
N GLY A 97 30.28 6.36 -19.98
CA GLY A 97 29.70 5.03 -20.16
C GLY A 97 28.98 4.58 -18.88
N VAL A 98 27.93 3.78 -19.04
CA VAL A 98 27.18 3.21 -17.91
C VAL A 98 27.20 1.70 -18.02
N THR A 99 27.44 1.05 -16.90
CA THR A 99 27.28 -0.39 -16.74
C THR A 99 26.08 -0.67 -15.87
N ALA A 100 25.14 -1.48 -16.38
CA ALA A 100 24.03 -2.02 -15.61
C ALA A 100 24.43 -3.39 -15.07
N ILE A 101 24.31 -3.56 -13.76
CA ILE A 101 24.63 -4.80 -13.06
C ILE A 101 23.36 -5.32 -12.41
N GLU A 102 22.85 -6.44 -12.87
CA GLU A 102 21.75 -7.13 -12.21
C GLU A 102 22.28 -7.82 -10.95
N ARG A 103 21.80 -7.45 -9.77
CA ARG A 103 22.33 -8.00 -8.50
C ARG A 103 21.58 -9.18 -7.94
N SER A 104 20.41 -9.52 -8.49
CA SER A 104 19.38 -10.42 -7.94
C SER A 104 19.85 -11.26 -6.74
N ARG A 105 19.67 -10.71 -5.53
CA ARG A 105 19.59 -11.52 -4.31
C ARG A 105 18.19 -11.35 -3.76
N VAL A 106 17.44 -12.44 -3.84
CA VAL A 106 16.06 -12.69 -3.40
C VAL A 106 15.89 -12.55 -1.88
N LEU A 107 16.71 -11.73 -1.19
CA LEU A 107 16.71 -11.69 0.27
C LEU A 107 15.50 -10.95 0.84
N ASP A 108 14.90 -10.03 0.06
CA ASP A 108 13.71 -9.28 0.48
C ASP A 108 12.59 -9.26 -0.58
N ALA A 109 12.79 -9.91 -1.74
CA ALA A 109 11.78 -9.98 -2.80
C ALA A 109 10.67 -10.94 -2.37
N ASP A 110 9.42 -10.49 -2.43
CA ASP A 110 8.29 -11.42 -2.32
C ASP A 110 8.39 -12.40 -3.50
N PRO A 111 8.60 -13.70 -3.25
CA PRO A 111 8.74 -14.70 -4.31
C PRO A 111 7.45 -14.85 -5.14
N HIS A 112 6.34 -14.29 -4.67
CA HIS A 112 5.05 -14.29 -5.36
C HIS A 112 4.82 -13.04 -6.22
N GLU A 113 5.74 -12.08 -6.22
CA GLU A 113 5.64 -10.91 -7.07
C GLU A 113 5.82 -11.29 -8.55
N GLN A 114 4.78 -11.05 -9.35
CA GLN A 114 4.72 -11.38 -10.78
C GLN A 114 4.28 -10.14 -11.56
N PRO A 115 5.01 -9.72 -12.61
CA PRO A 115 6.35 -10.17 -13.01
C PRO A 115 7.41 -9.92 -11.92
N ALA A 116 8.44 -10.78 -11.88
CA ALA A 116 9.50 -10.71 -10.89
C ALA A 116 10.32 -9.41 -11.04
N PRO A 117 10.46 -8.60 -9.98
CA PRO A 117 11.24 -7.38 -10.05
C PRO A 117 12.73 -7.68 -10.05
N ARG A 118 13.50 -6.76 -10.63
CA ARG A 118 14.95 -6.79 -10.67
C ARG A 118 15.53 -5.71 -9.78
N ASP A 119 16.68 -6.04 -9.20
CA ASP A 119 17.53 -5.12 -8.48
C ASP A 119 18.76 -4.82 -9.31
N VAL A 120 18.98 -3.55 -9.61
CA VAL A 120 20.00 -3.12 -10.56
C VAL A 120 20.96 -2.12 -9.92
N VAL A 121 22.25 -2.28 -10.19
CA VAL A 121 23.25 -1.24 -9.95
C VAL A 121 23.63 -0.57 -11.26
N LEU A 122 23.56 0.75 -11.28
CA LEU A 122 24.05 1.59 -12.35
C LEU A 122 25.37 2.23 -11.88
N THR A 123 26.44 1.99 -12.63
CA THR A 123 27.78 2.52 -12.30
C THR A 123 28.51 3.01 -13.54
N THR A 124 29.36 4.01 -13.36
CA THR A 124 30.33 4.44 -14.39
C THR A 124 31.60 3.59 -14.38
N ASP A 125 31.87 2.88 -13.29
CA ASP A 125 33.00 1.97 -13.15
C ASP A 125 32.54 0.68 -12.47
N ALA A 126 32.59 -0.42 -13.23
CA ALA A 126 32.19 -1.73 -12.74
C ALA A 126 33.05 -2.20 -11.56
N ALA A 127 34.33 -1.81 -11.49
CA ALA A 127 35.23 -2.19 -10.41
C ALA A 127 34.77 -1.64 -9.05
N LEU A 128 34.16 -0.45 -9.03
CA LEU A 128 33.60 0.16 -7.81
C LEU A 128 32.38 -0.59 -7.28
N ALA A 129 31.59 -1.18 -8.19
CA ALA A 129 30.40 -1.95 -7.83
C ALA A 129 30.72 -3.42 -7.50
N CYS A 130 31.92 -3.89 -7.85
CA CYS A 130 32.38 -5.27 -7.80
C CYS A 130 33.64 -5.43 -6.92
N ALA A 131 33.56 -5.16 -5.62
CA ALA A 131 34.71 -5.14 -4.72
C ALA A 131 35.33 -6.53 -4.38
N GLY A 132 34.95 -7.61 -5.08
CA GLY A 132 35.56 -8.94 -4.90
C GLY A 132 34.95 -10.07 -5.74
N PRO A 133 35.58 -11.25 -5.79
CA PRO A 133 35.06 -12.41 -6.51
C PRO A 133 33.65 -12.80 -6.05
N GLY A 134 32.70 -12.93 -6.98
CA GLY A 134 31.29 -13.27 -6.69
C GLY A 134 30.41 -12.10 -6.22
N SER A 135 30.91 -10.86 -6.19
CA SER A 135 30.15 -9.66 -5.76
C SER A 135 29.37 -8.96 -6.88
N CYS A 136 29.62 -9.33 -8.14
CA CYS A 136 29.14 -8.62 -9.33
C CYS A 136 27.70 -8.90 -9.75
N GLY A 137 26.90 -9.58 -8.93
CA GLY A 137 25.53 -9.93 -9.31
C GLY A 137 25.42 -11.01 -10.38
N VAL A 138 24.22 -11.16 -10.95
CA VAL A 138 23.83 -12.17 -11.94
C VAL A 138 24.37 -11.83 -13.33
N SER A 139 24.32 -10.56 -13.73
CA SER A 139 24.84 -10.11 -15.02
C SER A 139 25.45 -8.73 -14.95
N VAL A 140 26.51 -8.50 -15.74
CA VAL A 140 27.17 -7.22 -15.90
C VAL A 140 27.07 -6.85 -17.38
N THR A 141 26.38 -5.75 -17.68
CA THR A 141 26.08 -5.37 -19.06
C THR A 141 26.39 -3.88 -19.30
N PRO A 142 27.38 -3.57 -20.14
CA PRO A 142 27.57 -2.21 -20.64
C PRO A 142 26.35 -1.75 -21.42
N VAL A 143 25.87 -0.54 -21.15
CA VAL A 143 24.79 0.07 -21.91
C VAL A 143 25.37 0.64 -23.20
N THR A 144 24.93 0.12 -24.34
CA THR A 144 25.41 0.51 -25.67
C THR A 144 24.45 1.42 -26.42
N GLN A 145 23.30 1.72 -25.82
CA GLN A 145 22.32 2.67 -26.37
C GLN A 145 22.96 4.05 -26.58
N ALA A 146 22.61 4.70 -27.69
CA ALA A 146 23.04 6.06 -27.97
C ALA A 146 22.62 7.03 -26.83
N PRO A 147 23.44 8.05 -26.53
CA PRO A 147 23.10 9.06 -25.53
C PRO A 147 21.74 9.71 -25.81
N ALA A 148 21.05 10.13 -24.77
CA ALA A 148 19.84 10.94 -24.94
C ALA A 148 20.17 12.20 -25.75
N ALA A 149 19.37 12.51 -26.77
CA ALA A 149 19.61 13.66 -27.62
C ALA A 149 19.36 14.97 -26.85
N GLY A 150 20.33 15.88 -26.87
CA GLY A 150 20.19 17.21 -26.29
C GLY A 150 21.46 18.02 -26.50
N ARG A 151 21.33 19.29 -26.91
CA ARG A 151 22.49 20.20 -26.93
C ARG A 151 22.96 20.42 -25.48
N GLY A 152 24.21 20.07 -25.19
CA GLY A 152 24.86 20.41 -23.92
C GLY A 152 24.48 19.53 -22.72
N THR A 153 24.14 18.24 -22.91
CA THR A 153 23.94 17.32 -21.78
C THR A 153 25.26 17.09 -21.04
N THR A 154 25.39 17.62 -19.83
CA THR A 154 26.59 17.54 -18.98
C THR A 154 26.53 16.38 -17.98
N VAL A 155 25.39 15.70 -17.86
CA VAL A 155 25.21 14.56 -16.95
C VAL A 155 25.99 13.34 -17.40
N CYS A 156 26.46 12.55 -16.44
CA CYS A 156 27.06 11.25 -16.72
C CYS A 156 26.05 10.31 -17.37
N PHE A 157 24.81 10.29 -16.86
CA PHE A 157 23.69 9.56 -17.44
C PHE A 157 22.34 10.02 -16.87
N THR A 158 21.26 9.67 -17.57
CA THR A 158 19.88 9.88 -17.14
C THR A 158 19.21 8.54 -16.87
N VAL A 159 18.48 8.45 -15.76
CA VAL A 159 17.65 7.29 -15.41
C VAL A 159 16.19 7.68 -15.50
N GLN A 160 15.43 6.96 -16.32
CA GLN A 160 13.99 7.05 -16.38
C GLN A 160 13.40 5.95 -15.49
N ILE A 161 12.55 6.33 -14.53
CA ILE A 161 11.91 5.39 -13.60
C ILE A 161 10.40 5.33 -13.81
N ALA A 162 9.91 4.10 -13.91
CA ALA A 162 8.49 3.76 -13.97
C ALA A 162 8.04 3.00 -12.72
N THR A 163 8.87 2.08 -12.18
CA THR A 163 8.46 1.20 -11.07
C THR A 163 9.44 1.16 -9.91
N ALA A 164 10.67 1.66 -10.12
CA ALA A 164 11.66 1.78 -9.07
C ALA A 164 11.17 2.79 -8.03
N HIS A 165 11.04 2.35 -6.78
CA HIS A 165 10.61 3.19 -5.66
C HIS A 165 11.65 3.21 -4.54
N ASP A 166 12.71 2.40 -4.61
CA ASP A 166 13.85 2.44 -3.70
C ASP A 166 15.14 2.77 -4.47
N LEU A 167 15.78 3.87 -4.09
CA LEU A 167 17.03 4.36 -4.67
C LEU A 167 18.14 4.34 -3.61
N LEU A 168 19.25 3.66 -3.92
CA LEU A 168 20.46 3.68 -3.10
C LEU A 168 21.54 4.47 -3.82
N LEU A 169 21.92 5.63 -3.28
CA LEU A 169 22.86 6.56 -3.89
C LEU A 169 24.22 6.49 -3.19
N GLY A 170 25.27 6.26 -3.97
CA GLY A 170 26.64 6.10 -3.47
C GLY A 170 27.69 6.69 -4.41
N GLY A 171 28.89 6.91 -3.87
CA GLY A 171 30.01 7.52 -4.58
C GLY A 171 30.36 8.91 -4.06
N ASN A 172 31.66 9.22 -4.04
CA ASN A 172 32.15 10.52 -3.60
C ASN A 172 31.84 11.59 -4.64
N GLY A 173 31.37 12.76 -4.23
CA GLY A 173 31.10 13.88 -5.15
C GLY A 173 29.86 13.71 -6.04
N LEU A 174 29.09 12.64 -5.88
CA LEU A 174 27.84 12.40 -6.63
C LEU A 174 26.86 13.55 -6.44
N SER A 175 26.35 14.09 -7.55
CA SER A 175 25.24 15.06 -7.57
C SER A 175 24.05 14.45 -8.32
N VAL A 176 22.87 14.45 -7.70
CA VAL A 176 21.65 13.88 -8.28
C VAL A 176 20.59 14.95 -8.43
N LEU A 177 20.02 15.05 -9.62
CA LEU A 177 18.82 15.83 -9.90
C LEU A 177 17.65 14.86 -10.10
N VAL A 178 16.64 14.94 -9.24
CA VAL A 178 15.34 14.27 -9.44
C VAL A 178 14.40 15.30 -10.07
N ASP A 179 14.20 15.22 -11.38
CA ASP A 179 13.54 16.25 -12.20
C ASP A 179 12.11 15.82 -12.55
N ARG A 180 11.13 16.50 -11.96
CA ARG A 180 9.68 16.35 -12.21
C ARG A 180 9.23 14.89 -12.15
N VAL A 181 9.61 14.22 -11.07
CA VAL A 181 9.24 12.82 -10.83
C VAL A 181 7.83 12.74 -10.25
N HIS A 182 7.00 11.91 -10.88
CA HIS A 182 5.63 11.57 -10.52
C HIS A 182 5.53 10.07 -10.26
N GLN A 183 5.49 9.67 -9.00
CA GLN A 183 5.46 8.26 -8.57
C GLN A 183 4.63 8.10 -7.28
N PRO A 184 3.97 6.95 -7.05
CA PRO A 184 3.27 6.72 -5.80
C PRO A 184 4.21 6.83 -4.59
N ALA A 185 5.42 6.27 -4.70
CA ALA A 185 6.42 6.30 -3.64
C ALA A 185 7.83 6.44 -4.20
N LEU A 186 8.69 7.14 -3.45
CA LEU A 186 10.12 7.20 -3.68
C LEU A 186 10.88 7.23 -2.35
N ARG A 187 11.76 6.27 -2.14
CA ARG A 187 12.66 6.17 -1.00
C ARG A 187 14.08 6.32 -1.49
N ILE A 188 14.85 7.21 -0.88
CA ILE A 188 16.20 7.54 -1.26
C ILE A 188 17.10 7.31 -0.05
N ALA A 189 18.08 6.44 -0.18
CA ALA A 189 19.09 6.18 0.83
C ALA A 189 20.46 6.60 0.31
N PHE A 190 21.22 7.37 1.09
CA PHE A 190 22.61 7.71 0.80
C PHE A 190 23.54 6.81 1.58
N ASN A 191 24.29 5.94 0.86
CA ASN A 191 25.28 5.01 1.42
C ASN A 191 26.09 4.30 0.32
N PRO A 192 27.44 4.22 0.39
CA PRO A 192 28.39 5.07 1.11
C PRO A 192 28.88 6.24 0.22
N GLY A 193 29.52 7.24 0.83
CA GLY A 193 30.27 8.27 0.11
C GLY A 193 30.45 9.57 0.90
N ALA A 194 30.99 10.59 0.25
CA ALA A 194 31.18 11.93 0.80
C ALA A 194 30.87 13.02 -0.23
N ARG A 195 30.53 14.23 0.25
CA ARG A 195 30.21 15.41 -0.59
C ARG A 195 29.06 15.17 -1.57
N GLN A 196 28.10 14.33 -1.17
CA GLN A 196 26.95 13.99 -2.00
C GLN A 196 25.93 15.13 -2.00
N ARG A 197 25.25 15.32 -3.13
CA ARG A 197 24.24 16.36 -3.31
C ARG A 197 23.00 15.79 -3.97
N LEU A 198 21.84 16.24 -3.52
CA LEU A 198 20.55 15.91 -4.12
C LEU A 198 19.68 17.15 -4.22
N TRP A 199 19.09 17.35 -5.39
CA TRP A 199 18.00 18.30 -5.58
C TRP A 199 16.78 17.59 -6.18
N LEU A 200 15.62 17.73 -5.52
CA LEU A 200 14.33 17.33 -6.08
C LEU A 200 13.65 18.57 -6.69
N GLU A 201 13.46 18.59 -8.01
CA GLU A 201 12.80 19.69 -8.72
C GLU A 201 11.39 19.29 -9.11
N ALA A 202 10.40 20.00 -8.58
CA ALA A 202 8.98 19.92 -8.92
C ALA A 202 8.41 18.49 -8.88
N VAL A 203 8.71 17.75 -7.81
CA VAL A 203 8.20 16.39 -7.63
C VAL A 203 6.74 16.38 -7.21
N ASP A 204 6.04 15.28 -7.51
CA ASP A 204 4.69 14.99 -7.03
C ASP A 204 4.64 13.53 -6.59
N LEU A 205 4.66 13.31 -5.28
CA LEU A 205 4.86 11.99 -4.68
C LEU A 205 3.81 11.72 -3.60
N GLY A 206 3.31 10.50 -3.53
CA GLY A 206 2.53 10.06 -2.37
C GLY A 206 3.42 9.91 -1.13
N LEU A 207 4.50 9.15 -1.26
CA LEU A 207 5.52 8.97 -0.22
C LEU A 207 6.89 9.42 -0.73
N LEU A 208 7.57 10.27 0.02
CA LEU A 208 9.00 10.55 -0.12
C LEU A 208 9.72 10.22 1.19
N SER A 209 10.66 9.28 1.17
CA SER A 209 11.55 9.02 2.31
C SER A 209 12.99 9.31 1.92
N ILE A 210 13.71 10.11 2.70
CA ILE A 210 15.13 10.37 2.50
C ILE A 210 15.89 9.92 3.75
N GLY A 211 16.79 8.95 3.59
CA GLY A 211 17.67 8.45 4.63
C GLY A 211 19.13 8.68 4.29
N ALA A 212 19.94 9.15 5.24
CA ALA A 212 21.36 9.35 5.03
C ALA A 212 22.20 8.74 6.16
N ASN A 213 23.12 7.85 5.80
CA ASN A 213 24.20 7.43 6.70
C ASN A 213 25.55 8.07 6.32
N ALA A 214 25.62 8.70 5.16
CA ALA A 214 26.76 9.43 4.61
C ALA A 214 26.53 10.95 4.64
N PRO A 215 27.59 11.78 4.62
CA PRO A 215 27.46 13.24 4.54
C PRO A 215 26.82 13.67 3.22
N VAL A 216 25.62 14.25 3.30
CA VAL A 216 24.85 14.69 2.13
C VAL A 216 24.25 16.09 2.33
N ARG A 217 24.17 16.85 1.24
CA ARG A 217 23.31 18.04 1.14
C ARG A 217 22.13 17.72 0.23
N ALA A 218 20.95 17.57 0.80
CA ALA A 218 19.74 17.29 0.04
C ALA A 218 18.73 18.42 0.20
N GLY A 219 17.99 18.73 -0.85
CA GLY A 219 16.89 19.68 -0.79
C GLY A 219 15.95 19.50 -1.96
N GLY A 220 14.84 20.23 -1.97
CA GLY A 220 13.94 20.17 -3.10
C GLY A 220 12.66 20.97 -2.95
N ASN A 221 11.85 20.93 -4.00
CA ASN A 221 10.53 21.51 -4.06
C ASN A 221 9.53 20.56 -4.76
N GLY A 222 8.24 20.76 -4.48
CA GLY A 222 7.19 19.91 -5.02
C GLY A 222 6.08 19.63 -3.99
N ARG A 223 5.25 18.65 -4.31
CA ARG A 223 4.15 18.16 -3.49
C ARG A 223 4.44 16.74 -3.01
N VAL A 224 4.19 16.50 -1.74
CA VAL A 224 4.36 15.18 -1.13
C VAL A 224 3.18 14.95 -0.18
N ASP A 225 2.57 13.76 -0.15
CA ASP A 225 1.60 13.49 0.91
C ASP A 225 2.31 13.15 2.23
N PHE A 226 3.26 12.20 2.19
CA PHE A 226 4.08 11.76 3.33
C PHE A 226 5.57 12.01 3.09
N LEU A 227 6.16 12.92 3.87
CA LEU A 227 7.59 13.21 3.88
C LEU A 227 8.27 12.56 5.10
N GLY A 228 9.14 11.60 4.86
CA GLY A 228 10.04 11.01 5.85
C GLY A 228 11.48 11.48 5.66
N GLY A 229 12.13 11.94 6.73
CA GLY A 229 13.55 12.30 6.74
C GLY A 229 14.29 11.57 7.85
N SER A 230 15.40 10.94 7.55
CA SER A 230 16.31 10.40 8.56
C SER A 230 17.77 10.66 8.23
N SER A 231 18.57 10.89 9.26
CA SER A 231 20.02 10.98 9.13
C SER A 231 20.69 10.43 10.38
N SER A 232 21.72 9.62 10.16
CA SER A 232 22.66 9.17 11.18
C SER A 232 24.05 9.80 11.00
N ASN A 233 24.13 10.90 10.24
CA ASN A 233 25.38 11.58 9.94
C ASN A 233 25.31 13.08 10.30
N SER A 234 26.23 13.53 11.16
CA SER A 234 26.28 14.89 11.68
C SER A 234 26.67 15.94 10.63
N ALA A 235 27.33 15.54 9.54
CA ALA A 235 27.76 16.45 8.48
C ALA A 235 26.71 16.66 7.37
N SER A 236 25.50 16.13 7.54
CA SER A 236 24.42 16.26 6.56
C SER A 236 23.57 17.53 6.77
N ALA A 237 23.08 18.07 5.66
CA ALA A 237 22.13 19.18 5.65
C ALA A 237 20.95 18.87 4.74
N MET A 238 19.74 18.97 5.29
CA MET A 238 18.48 18.54 4.68
C MET A 238 17.54 19.75 4.55
N PHE A 239 17.50 20.35 3.36
CA PHE A 239 16.76 21.55 3.01
C PHE A 239 15.39 21.21 2.39
N LEU A 240 14.48 20.68 3.19
CA LEU A 240 13.19 20.12 2.74
C LEU A 240 12.03 21.12 2.82
N HIS A 241 12.27 22.37 3.22
CA HIS A 241 11.24 23.41 3.36
C HIS A 241 10.58 23.82 2.04
N GLY A 242 11.16 23.50 0.89
CA GLY A 242 10.52 23.71 -0.41
C GLY A 242 9.41 22.69 -0.74
N LEU A 243 9.32 21.59 0.01
CA LEU A 243 8.32 20.53 -0.19
C LEU A 243 7.04 20.85 0.57
N GLN A 244 5.92 20.77 -0.13
CA GLN A 244 4.59 20.91 0.46
C GLN A 244 4.09 19.54 0.88
N ALA A 245 4.17 19.25 2.18
CA ALA A 245 3.83 17.97 2.77
C ALA A 245 2.54 18.01 3.62
N ARG A 246 1.68 16.97 3.50
CA ARG A 246 0.54 16.78 4.41
C ARG A 246 0.97 16.16 5.74
N HIS A 247 1.91 15.21 5.66
CA HIS A 247 2.50 14.55 6.82
C HIS A 247 4.03 14.67 6.74
N VAL A 248 4.67 15.07 7.84
CA VAL A 248 6.12 15.17 7.96
C VAL A 248 6.58 14.37 9.16
N GLY A 249 7.55 13.47 8.97
CA GLY A 249 8.22 12.73 10.03
C GLY A 249 9.73 12.85 9.90
N ILE A 250 10.38 13.52 10.84
CA ILE A 250 11.84 13.65 10.86
C ILE A 250 12.40 12.82 12.02
N THR A 251 13.42 12.01 11.73
CA THR A 251 14.14 11.20 12.70
C THR A 251 15.63 11.56 12.64
N ALA A 252 16.11 12.27 13.65
CA ALA A 252 17.53 12.61 13.75
C ALA A 252 18.18 11.78 14.87
N THR A 253 19.03 10.80 14.53
CA THR A 253 19.73 10.01 15.54
C THR A 253 21.05 10.63 15.98
N THR A 254 21.58 11.58 15.22
CA THR A 254 22.82 12.31 15.48
C THR A 254 22.60 13.81 15.60
N ILE A 255 23.38 14.46 16.46
CA ILE A 255 23.41 15.92 16.59
C ILE A 255 24.05 16.58 15.36
N GLN A 256 23.89 17.90 15.23
CA GLN A 256 24.48 18.77 14.17
C GLN A 256 23.97 18.56 12.74
N THR A 257 23.21 17.51 12.46
CA THR A 257 22.49 17.40 11.18
C THR A 257 21.55 18.60 11.06
N GLN A 258 21.69 19.37 9.98
CA GLN A 258 20.82 20.51 9.72
C GLN A 258 19.53 20.04 9.07
N TRP A 259 18.40 20.41 9.64
CA TRP A 259 17.08 20.13 9.07
C TRP A 259 16.33 21.42 8.83
N SER A 260 15.65 21.51 7.68
CA SER A 260 14.59 22.49 7.50
C SER A 260 13.38 21.90 6.80
N ILE A 261 12.19 22.23 7.26
CA ILE A 261 10.91 21.73 6.75
C ILE A 261 9.89 22.87 6.63
N ARG A 262 8.78 22.60 5.94
CA ARG A 262 7.61 23.48 5.92
C ARG A 262 6.47 22.83 6.69
N ILE A 263 5.77 23.62 7.49
CA ILE A 263 4.53 23.25 8.15
C ILE A 263 3.44 24.20 7.66
N GLY A 264 2.50 23.67 6.86
CA GLY A 264 1.34 24.41 6.37
C GLY A 264 0.14 24.33 7.32
N ALA A 265 -0.97 24.93 6.90
CA ALA A 265 -2.23 24.95 7.66
C ALA A 265 -2.83 23.55 7.89
N ASP A 266 -2.55 22.58 7.01
CA ASP A 266 -3.07 21.21 7.13
C ASP A 266 -1.96 20.17 7.37
N THR A 267 -0.73 20.63 7.61
CA THR A 267 0.41 19.72 7.82
C THR A 267 0.37 19.14 9.24
N GLN A 268 0.48 17.82 9.33
CA GLN A 268 0.80 17.08 10.55
C GLN A 268 2.30 16.79 10.57
N ALA A 269 3.03 17.39 11.50
CA ALA A 269 4.48 17.27 11.56
C ALA A 269 4.94 16.66 12.89
N HIS A 270 5.80 15.66 12.80
CA HIS A 270 6.40 14.96 13.92
C HIS A 270 7.93 15.02 13.82
N TYR A 271 8.59 15.23 14.96
CA TYR A 271 10.04 15.13 15.07
C TYR A 271 10.41 14.16 16.17
N TYR A 272 11.16 13.12 15.81
CA TYR A 272 11.70 12.14 16.73
C TYR A 272 13.20 12.37 16.95
N GLN A 273 13.58 12.34 18.22
CA GLN A 273 14.95 12.27 18.71
C GLN A 273 15.11 11.03 19.62
N PRO A 274 16.33 10.46 19.75
CA PRO A 274 16.56 9.31 20.60
C PRO A 274 16.15 9.59 22.05
N ALA A 275 15.47 8.63 22.70
CA ALA A 275 15.00 8.75 24.09
C ALA A 275 16.12 9.05 25.11
N ARG A 276 17.38 8.74 24.77
CA ARG A 276 18.57 8.99 25.61
C ARG A 276 19.09 10.44 25.55
N ALA A 277 18.45 11.33 24.78
CA ALA A 277 18.84 12.74 24.65
C ALA A 277 17.80 13.74 25.21
N PRO A 278 17.31 13.61 26.47
CA PRO A 278 16.39 14.58 27.05
C PRO A 278 17.10 15.89 27.45
N GLY A 279 16.30 16.94 27.70
CA GLY A 279 16.78 18.20 28.29
C GLY A 279 17.72 19.00 27.38
N ALA A 280 18.85 19.46 27.91
CA ALA A 280 19.80 20.30 27.18
C ALA A 280 20.45 19.63 25.95
N LEU A 281 20.41 18.29 25.86
CA LEU A 281 20.88 17.56 24.67
C LEU A 281 19.88 17.65 23.52
N ALA A 282 18.58 17.75 23.79
CA ALA A 282 17.54 17.95 22.77
C ALA A 282 17.78 19.24 21.96
N ALA A 283 18.31 20.28 22.62
CA ALA A 283 18.67 21.52 21.97
C ALA A 283 19.80 21.39 20.93
N LYS A 284 20.50 20.25 20.88
CA LYS A 284 21.55 19.93 19.88
C LYS A 284 21.01 19.24 18.63
N TYR A 285 19.68 19.08 18.54
CA TYR A 285 18.95 18.58 17.38
C TYR A 285 18.16 19.74 16.74
N PRO A 286 18.82 20.68 16.05
CA PRO A 286 18.15 21.85 15.50
C PRO A 286 17.24 21.45 14.33
N ILE A 287 16.08 22.11 14.25
CA ILE A 287 15.24 22.08 13.07
C ILE A 287 14.70 23.48 12.77
N GLU A 288 14.87 23.92 11.53
CA GLU A 288 14.32 25.18 11.05
C GLU A 288 12.98 24.98 10.35
N ILE A 289 11.99 25.80 10.67
CA ILE A 289 10.61 25.61 10.21
C ILE A 289 10.16 26.83 9.42
N GLU A 290 9.70 26.59 8.20
CA GLU A 290 8.87 27.53 7.47
C GLU A 290 7.40 27.32 7.83
N GLY A 291 6.84 28.23 8.63
CA GLY A 291 5.46 28.16 9.10
C GLY A 291 5.33 28.19 10.63
N PRO A 292 4.14 27.90 11.17
CA PRO A 292 3.87 27.82 12.62
C PRO A 292 4.69 26.73 13.30
N ILE A 293 5.66 27.12 14.13
CA ILE A 293 6.60 26.24 14.84
C ILE A 293 5.89 25.40 15.90
N GLU A 294 4.89 25.98 16.55
CA GLU A 294 4.09 25.40 17.62
C GLU A 294 3.30 24.16 17.18
N ARG A 295 3.19 23.92 15.87
CA ARG A 295 2.52 22.75 15.29
C ARG A 295 3.42 21.53 15.10
N LEU A 296 4.71 21.64 15.41
CA LEU A 296 5.61 20.50 15.43
C LEU A 296 5.34 19.64 16.67
N ALA A 297 4.83 18.43 16.48
CA ALA A 297 4.66 17.47 17.55
C ALA A 297 6.00 16.79 17.91
N VAL A 298 6.36 16.82 19.19
CA VAL A 298 7.61 16.25 19.74
C VAL A 298 7.31 15.24 20.87
N PRO A 299 7.88 14.01 20.86
CA PRO A 299 7.54 12.95 21.81
C PRO A 299 7.94 13.20 23.27
N ALA A 300 9.06 13.89 23.53
CA ALA A 300 9.52 14.28 24.87
C ALA A 300 10.77 15.17 24.75
N GLY A 301 10.71 16.40 25.25
CA GLY A 301 11.86 17.30 25.38
C GLY A 301 12.05 18.28 24.22
N SER A 302 12.44 19.50 24.60
CA SER A 302 12.55 20.71 23.77
C SER A 302 13.58 20.58 22.64
N VAL A 303 13.16 19.95 21.54
CA VAL A 303 13.82 20.11 20.24
C VAL A 303 13.97 21.61 19.98
N ASP A 304 15.14 22.01 19.51
CA ASP A 304 15.43 23.40 19.16
C ASP A 304 14.81 23.73 17.79
N ALA A 305 13.48 23.88 17.80
CA ALA A 305 12.70 24.30 16.66
C ALA A 305 12.79 25.83 16.51
N ARG A 306 13.27 26.28 15.35
CA ARG A 306 13.53 27.70 15.07
C ARG A 306 12.80 28.16 13.81
N PRO A 307 12.49 29.46 13.68
CA PRO A 307 12.04 30.00 12.40
C PRO A 307 13.09 29.77 11.31
N LEU A 308 12.65 29.47 10.09
CA LEU A 308 13.53 29.32 8.93
C LEU A 308 14.32 30.61 8.68
N SER A 309 15.64 30.48 8.69
CA SER A 309 16.57 31.59 8.55
C SER A 309 16.90 31.94 7.09
N ASN A 310 17.33 33.18 6.83
CA ASN A 310 17.80 33.59 5.50
C ASN A 310 19.05 32.80 5.04
N PRO A 311 20.07 32.54 5.88
CA PRO A 311 21.20 31.70 5.49
C PRO A 311 20.80 30.30 5.02
N THR A 312 19.83 29.67 5.68
CA THR A 312 19.32 28.35 5.27
C THR A 312 18.57 28.42 3.93
N ARG A 313 17.77 29.47 3.69
CA ARG A 313 17.12 29.70 2.39
C ARG A 313 18.15 29.92 1.28
N GLU A 314 19.20 30.69 1.54
CA GLU A 314 20.30 30.92 0.60
C GLU A 314 21.08 29.65 0.31
N ALA A 315 21.39 28.85 1.34
CA ALA A 315 22.07 27.57 1.17
C ALA A 315 21.24 26.58 0.33
N ALA A 316 19.92 26.55 0.52
CA ALA A 316 19.02 25.73 -0.30
C ALA A 316 18.96 26.19 -1.76
N ARG A 317 18.88 27.51 -2.01
CA ARG A 317 18.96 28.08 -3.37
C ARG A 317 20.31 27.80 -4.03
N ALA A 318 21.42 27.97 -3.30
CA ALA A 318 22.74 27.67 -3.81
C ALA A 318 22.90 26.19 -4.16
N LEU A 319 22.35 25.28 -3.35
CA LEU A 319 22.32 23.85 -3.67
C LEU A 319 21.53 23.57 -4.95
N ARG A 320 20.32 24.14 -5.07
CA ARG A 320 19.49 24.02 -6.27
C ARG A 320 20.24 24.48 -7.51
N ASP A 321 20.73 25.72 -7.48
CA ASP A 321 21.36 26.36 -8.64
C ASP A 321 22.63 25.60 -9.04
N TYR A 322 23.40 25.11 -8.07
CA TYR A 322 24.56 24.25 -8.32
C TYR A 322 24.19 22.95 -9.03
N VAL A 323 23.19 22.21 -8.51
CA VAL A 323 22.79 20.91 -9.11
C VAL A 323 22.15 21.12 -10.49
N LEU A 324 21.31 22.13 -10.66
CA LEU A 324 20.68 22.44 -11.95
C LEU A 324 21.72 22.89 -12.99
N ALA A 325 22.68 23.74 -12.62
CA ALA A 325 23.76 24.15 -13.51
C ALA A 325 24.62 22.96 -13.96
N LEU A 326 24.92 22.04 -13.05
CA LEU A 326 25.64 20.81 -13.36
C LEU A 326 24.84 19.84 -14.23
N ALA A 327 23.53 19.75 -14.04
CA ALA A 327 22.68 18.84 -14.80
C ALA A 327 22.35 19.37 -16.21
N GLY A 328 22.38 20.69 -16.40
CA GLY A 328 22.03 21.33 -17.68
C GLY A 328 20.53 21.28 -18.00
N PRO A 329 20.14 21.52 -19.27
CA PRO A 329 18.73 21.45 -19.69
C PRO A 329 18.16 20.02 -19.63
N ALA A 330 16.84 19.91 -19.60
CA ALA A 330 16.15 18.61 -19.68
C ALA A 330 16.54 17.84 -20.96
N PRO A 331 16.87 16.54 -20.86
CA PRO A 331 17.20 15.74 -22.02
C PRO A 331 15.94 15.48 -22.88
N SER A 332 16.11 15.35 -24.19
CA SER A 332 15.05 14.81 -25.05
C SER A 332 15.12 13.28 -24.97
N LEU A 333 14.17 12.69 -24.29
CA LEU A 333 14.05 11.24 -24.19
C LEU A 333 13.15 10.70 -25.30
N PRO A 334 13.36 9.45 -25.77
CA PRO A 334 12.42 8.77 -26.65
C PRO A 334 10.99 8.85 -26.11
N GLY A 335 10.02 8.96 -27.02
CA GLY A 335 8.60 8.96 -26.66
C GLY A 335 8.21 7.71 -25.86
N ALA A 336 7.20 7.87 -25.00
CA ALA A 336 6.65 6.75 -24.24
C ALA A 336 6.17 5.64 -25.18
N ASP A 337 6.46 4.39 -24.83
CA ASP A 337 5.85 3.24 -25.48
C ASP A 337 4.32 3.29 -25.27
N PRO A 338 3.49 3.35 -26.33
CA PRO A 338 2.04 3.41 -26.18
C PRO A 338 1.44 2.16 -25.51
N ALA A 339 2.16 1.03 -25.48
CA ALA A 339 1.74 -0.17 -24.75
C ALA A 339 1.98 -0.06 -23.24
N LEU A 340 2.79 0.90 -22.78
CA LEU A 340 3.12 1.10 -21.37
C LEU A 340 2.63 2.48 -20.92
N PRO A 341 1.56 2.57 -20.11
CA PRO A 341 1.13 3.85 -19.56
C PRO A 341 2.15 4.38 -18.54
N ALA A 342 2.13 5.69 -18.29
CA ALA A 342 2.89 6.28 -17.19
C ALA A 342 2.46 5.67 -15.84
N ALA A 343 3.39 5.55 -14.91
CA ALA A 343 3.16 4.98 -13.58
C ALA A 343 1.97 5.61 -12.84
N SER A 344 1.81 6.93 -12.93
CA SER A 344 0.69 7.66 -12.34
C SER A 344 -0.67 7.30 -12.95
N ALA A 345 -0.72 7.09 -14.27
CA ALA A 345 -1.93 6.66 -14.96
C ALA A 345 -2.32 5.22 -14.59
N VAL A 346 -1.34 4.32 -14.49
CA VAL A 346 -1.55 2.96 -13.98
C VAL A 346 -2.06 3.02 -12.54
N ALA A 347 -1.39 3.79 -11.68
CA ALA A 347 -1.74 3.92 -10.27
C ALA A 347 -3.20 4.37 -10.06
N ALA A 348 -3.70 5.25 -10.93
CA ALA A 348 -5.08 5.74 -10.92
C ALA A 348 -6.11 4.74 -11.47
N ALA A 349 -5.72 3.84 -12.37
CA ALA A 349 -6.60 2.85 -12.98
C ALA A 349 -6.70 1.53 -12.20
N LEU A 350 -5.78 1.29 -11.26
CA LEU A 350 -5.76 0.08 -10.45
C LEU A 350 -7.03 -0.05 -9.58
N PRO A 351 -7.58 -1.27 -9.37
CA PRO A 351 -8.70 -1.47 -8.45
C PRO A 351 -8.33 -1.06 -7.01
N PRO A 352 -9.31 -0.89 -6.11
CA PRO A 352 -9.06 -0.55 -4.72
C PRO A 352 -7.99 -1.44 -4.10
N ASN A 353 -7.14 -0.84 -3.26
CA ASN A 353 -6.13 -1.58 -2.52
C ASN A 353 -6.80 -2.72 -1.73
N PRO A 354 -6.25 -3.95 -1.67
CA PRO A 354 -6.80 -5.05 -0.89
C PRO A 354 -7.13 -4.67 0.57
N ARG A 355 -6.34 -3.82 1.21
CA ARG A 355 -6.63 -3.28 2.56
C ARG A 355 -7.87 -2.42 2.57
N GLN A 356 -8.00 -1.53 1.58
CA GLN A 356 -9.18 -0.70 1.41
C GLN A 356 -10.41 -1.57 1.20
N ARG A 357 -10.30 -2.63 0.40
CA ARG A 357 -11.41 -3.57 0.18
C ARG A 357 -11.85 -4.27 1.46
N VAL A 358 -10.90 -4.73 2.28
CA VAL A 358 -11.22 -5.27 3.62
C VAL A 358 -11.93 -4.22 4.47
N ALA A 359 -11.42 -2.99 4.51
CA ALA A 359 -12.04 -1.90 5.26
C ALA A 359 -13.47 -1.59 4.76
N ASP A 360 -13.70 -1.54 3.46
CA ASP A 360 -15.00 -1.28 2.86
C ASP A 360 -16.03 -2.38 3.15
N VAL A 361 -15.61 -3.64 3.14
CA VAL A 361 -16.48 -4.77 3.50
C VAL A 361 -16.76 -4.77 5.00
N VAL A 362 -15.72 -4.62 5.84
CA VAL A 362 -15.86 -4.55 7.31
C VAL A 362 -16.79 -3.42 7.74
N ALA A 363 -16.67 -2.24 7.12
CA ALA A 363 -17.45 -1.07 7.47
C ALA A 363 -18.97 -1.25 7.27
N ARG A 364 -19.41 -2.21 6.44
CA ARG A 364 -20.85 -2.54 6.28
C ARG A 364 -21.45 -3.17 7.54
N TYR A 365 -20.61 -3.76 8.38
CA TYR A 365 -21.02 -4.50 9.58
C TYR A 365 -20.73 -3.75 10.88
N LEU A 366 -19.95 -2.67 10.82
CA LEU A 366 -19.65 -1.83 11.97
C LEU A 366 -20.55 -0.59 12.00
N PRO A 367 -20.97 -0.11 13.19
CA PRO A 367 -21.63 1.18 13.31
C PRO A 367 -20.75 2.31 12.76
N ALA A 368 -21.36 3.32 12.13
CA ALA A 368 -20.64 4.48 11.57
C ALA A 368 -19.82 5.28 12.62
N SER A 369 -20.11 5.11 13.91
CA SER A 369 -19.33 5.68 15.01
C SER A 369 -17.98 4.97 15.24
N ILE A 370 -17.79 3.77 14.69
CA ILE A 370 -16.53 3.03 14.76
C ILE A 370 -15.70 3.38 13.54
N ARG A 371 -14.49 3.90 13.78
CA ARG A 371 -13.54 4.26 12.73
C ARG A 371 -12.45 3.21 12.62
N ILE A 372 -12.28 2.67 11.42
CA ILE A 372 -11.14 1.82 11.08
C ILE A 372 -9.91 2.71 10.90
N THR A 373 -8.82 2.39 11.59
CA THR A 373 -7.55 3.14 11.52
C THR A 373 -6.47 2.40 10.76
N GLU A 374 -6.47 1.07 10.79
CA GLU A 374 -5.46 0.26 10.11
C GLU A 374 -6.03 -1.09 9.70
N VAL A 375 -5.55 -1.60 8.56
CA VAL A 375 -5.70 -2.99 8.15
C VAL A 375 -4.31 -3.50 7.79
N ALA A 376 -3.81 -4.51 8.48
CA ALA A 376 -2.56 -5.18 8.15
C ALA A 376 -2.86 -6.58 7.60
N LEU A 377 -2.50 -6.85 6.34
CA LEU A 377 -2.79 -8.14 5.69
C LEU A 377 -1.67 -9.16 5.96
N TRP A 378 -2.06 -10.43 6.01
CA TRP A 378 -1.15 -11.56 5.84
C TRP A 378 -1.82 -12.61 4.97
N LYS A 379 -1.12 -13.71 4.69
CA LYS A 379 -1.71 -14.86 3.97
C LYS A 379 -3.00 -15.28 4.67
N ASP A 380 -4.11 -15.39 3.96
CA ASP A 380 -5.42 -15.81 4.49
C ASP A 380 -6.01 -15.00 5.65
N GLY A 381 -5.55 -13.77 5.92
CA GLY A 381 -6.15 -12.96 6.97
C GLY A 381 -5.72 -11.50 7.04
N ALA A 382 -6.23 -10.80 8.05
CA ALA A 382 -5.86 -9.42 8.35
C ALA A 382 -6.05 -9.02 9.81
N ARG A 383 -5.30 -8.03 10.28
CA ARG A 383 -5.50 -7.37 11.58
C ARG A 383 -6.16 -6.05 11.30
N LEU A 384 -7.34 -5.88 11.88
CA LEU A 384 -8.13 -4.67 11.88
C LEU A 384 -7.88 -3.91 13.17
N GLU A 385 -7.44 -2.66 13.05
CA GLU A 385 -7.38 -1.74 14.18
C GLU A 385 -8.33 -0.57 13.96
N GLY A 386 -8.88 -0.06 15.04
CA GLY A 386 -9.79 1.08 14.98
C GLY A 386 -10.06 1.71 16.33
N ILE A 387 -10.88 2.76 16.29
CA ILE A 387 -11.34 3.52 17.45
C ILE A 387 -12.86 3.46 17.47
N ALA A 388 -13.41 2.94 18.56
CA ALA A 388 -14.84 2.93 18.87
C ALA A 388 -15.16 4.07 19.85
N PRO A 389 -16.42 4.56 19.92
CA PRO A 389 -16.79 5.67 20.79
C PRO A 389 -16.67 5.34 22.28
N ASP A 390 -16.83 4.06 22.64
CA ASP A 390 -16.84 3.58 24.01
C ASP A 390 -16.32 2.13 24.12
N ALA A 391 -16.02 1.71 25.35
CA ALA A 391 -15.51 0.38 25.69
C ALA A 391 -16.42 -0.78 25.25
N THR A 392 -17.73 -0.58 25.29
CA THR A 392 -18.72 -1.61 24.94
C THR A 392 -18.75 -1.82 23.44
N SER A 393 -18.79 -0.72 22.68
CA SER A 393 -18.67 -0.71 21.22
C SER A 393 -17.38 -1.37 20.76
N ALA A 394 -16.25 -1.09 21.42
CA ALA A 394 -14.95 -1.69 21.11
C ALA A 394 -14.94 -3.23 21.33
N ARG A 395 -15.56 -3.72 22.40
CA ARG A 395 -15.68 -5.16 22.68
C ARG A 395 -16.67 -5.88 21.74
N ASN A 396 -17.68 -5.17 21.25
CA ASN A 396 -18.71 -5.74 20.37
C ASN A 396 -18.23 -5.97 18.93
N VAL A 397 -17.11 -5.38 18.50
CA VAL A 397 -16.57 -5.53 17.14
C VAL A 397 -16.41 -7.00 16.75
N VAL A 398 -15.84 -7.83 17.61
CA VAL A 398 -15.61 -9.26 17.34
C VAL A 398 -16.92 -9.98 17.04
N ARG A 399 -17.98 -9.71 17.82
CA ARG A 399 -19.30 -10.31 17.62
C ARG A 399 -19.90 -9.88 16.29
N LEU A 400 -19.92 -8.58 16.00
CA LEU A 400 -20.47 -8.03 14.76
C LEU A 400 -19.80 -8.61 13.50
N LEU A 401 -18.47 -8.75 13.53
CA LEU A 401 -17.73 -9.31 12.41
C LEU A 401 -17.87 -10.83 12.32
N SER A 402 -18.00 -11.53 13.44
CA SER A 402 -18.30 -12.98 13.44
C SER A 402 -19.68 -13.25 12.83
N ASP A 403 -20.67 -12.44 13.20
CA ASP A 403 -22.06 -12.55 12.72
C ASP A 403 -22.20 -12.21 11.22
N SER A 404 -21.21 -11.52 10.63
CA SER A 404 -21.21 -11.17 9.21
C SER A 404 -21.09 -12.38 8.27
N GLY A 405 -20.40 -13.42 8.72
CA GLY A 405 -20.07 -14.60 7.92
C GLY A 405 -19.02 -14.39 6.80
N GLU A 406 -18.45 -13.18 6.66
CA GLU A 406 -17.36 -12.90 5.70
C GLU A 406 -16.04 -13.59 6.09
N PHE A 407 -15.89 -13.88 7.37
CA PHE A 407 -14.67 -14.40 7.97
C PHE A 407 -14.90 -15.82 8.48
N THR A 408 -13.95 -16.72 8.25
CA THR A 408 -13.97 -18.08 8.81
C THR A 408 -13.77 -18.05 10.32
N TYR A 409 -13.03 -17.06 10.79
CA TYR A 409 -12.75 -16.86 12.20
C TYR A 409 -12.44 -15.38 12.49
N VAL A 410 -12.86 -14.90 13.65
CA VAL A 410 -12.61 -13.53 14.14
C VAL A 410 -12.21 -13.62 15.60
N VAL A 411 -11.06 -13.02 15.96
CA VAL A 411 -10.56 -13.04 17.35
C VAL A 411 -9.88 -11.75 17.76
N GLY A 412 -9.71 -11.59 19.06
CA GLY A 412 -9.11 -10.41 19.67
C GLY A 412 -10.18 -9.54 20.28
N GLY A 413 -10.13 -8.26 19.96
CA GLY A 413 -10.89 -7.22 20.62
C GLY A 413 -9.98 -6.35 21.47
N GLY A 414 -10.57 -5.39 22.17
CA GLY A 414 -9.81 -4.45 22.98
C GLY A 414 -10.71 -3.32 23.43
N SER A 415 -10.24 -2.61 24.44
CA SER A 415 -10.93 -1.42 24.97
C SER A 415 -9.91 -0.56 25.70
N THR A 416 -8.82 -0.23 25.02
CA THR A 416 -7.79 0.65 25.59
C THR A 416 -8.20 2.10 25.31
N PRO A 417 -8.34 2.97 26.33
CA PRO A 417 -8.62 4.39 26.10
C PRO A 417 -7.57 5.00 25.16
N ARG A 418 -8.03 5.76 24.15
CA ARG A 418 -7.18 6.46 23.17
C ARG A 418 -7.87 7.75 22.75
N ASP A 419 -7.13 8.69 22.18
CA ASP A 419 -7.71 9.95 21.70
C ASP A 419 -8.90 9.70 20.76
N GLY A 420 -10.06 10.23 21.16
CA GLY A 420 -11.31 10.07 20.43
C GLY A 420 -12.12 8.80 20.74
N GLY A 421 -11.74 7.98 21.73
CA GLY A 421 -12.56 6.86 22.21
C GLY A 421 -11.78 5.68 22.80
N HIS A 422 -12.13 4.46 22.40
CA HIS A 422 -11.49 3.23 22.82
C HIS A 422 -10.93 2.47 21.62
N ALA A 423 -9.63 2.18 21.66
CA ALA A 423 -8.95 1.41 20.64
C ALA A 423 -9.29 -0.09 20.77
N PHE A 424 -9.45 -0.75 19.62
CA PHE A 424 -9.59 -2.19 19.48
C PHE A 424 -8.61 -2.73 18.43
N SER A 425 -8.25 -4.01 18.55
CA SER A 425 -7.46 -4.74 17.57
C SER A 425 -8.07 -6.12 17.39
N THR A 426 -8.42 -6.50 16.16
CA THR A 426 -9.13 -7.74 15.84
C THR A 426 -8.40 -8.44 14.69
N GLN A 427 -8.19 -9.74 14.81
CA GLN A 427 -7.67 -10.58 13.74
C GLN A 427 -8.85 -11.22 12.98
N LEU A 428 -8.77 -11.19 11.67
CA LEU A 428 -9.75 -11.65 10.69
C LEU A 428 -9.11 -12.76 9.88
N TYR A 429 -9.83 -13.86 9.69
CA TYR A 429 -9.39 -14.97 8.86
C TYR A 429 -10.32 -15.11 7.66
N PHE A 430 -9.73 -15.12 6.47
CA PHE A 430 -10.43 -15.18 5.20
C PHE A 430 -10.65 -16.64 4.78
N SER A 431 -11.62 -16.84 3.89
CA SER A 431 -11.80 -18.11 3.20
C SER A 431 -11.03 -18.18 1.88
N CYS A 432 -10.10 -17.27 1.63
CA CYS A 432 -9.31 -17.19 0.42
C CYS A 432 -7.88 -16.78 0.77
N ALA A 433 -6.93 -17.03 -0.14
CA ALA A 433 -5.53 -16.71 0.12
C ALA A 433 -5.27 -15.21 0.30
N ALA A 434 -6.05 -14.37 -0.38
CA ALA A 434 -6.01 -12.91 -0.29
C ALA A 434 -7.37 -12.33 -0.73
N PRO A 435 -7.71 -11.08 -0.36
CA PRO A 435 -8.91 -10.42 -0.87
C PRO A 435 -8.99 -10.50 -2.41
N ASP A 436 -10.20 -10.67 -2.94
CA ASP A 436 -10.52 -10.90 -4.37
C ASP A 436 -10.11 -12.25 -4.94
N GLN A 437 -9.43 -13.11 -4.18
CA GLN A 437 -9.14 -14.46 -4.63
C GLN A 437 -10.36 -15.38 -4.47
N PRO A 438 -10.42 -16.48 -5.24
CA PRO A 438 -11.46 -17.50 -5.08
C PRO A 438 -11.52 -18.02 -3.64
N SER A 439 -12.73 -18.13 -3.11
CA SER A 439 -12.99 -18.72 -1.81
C SER A 439 -12.84 -20.24 -1.86
N ILE A 440 -12.33 -20.83 -0.78
CA ILE A 440 -12.39 -22.26 -0.51
C ILE A 440 -13.81 -22.70 -0.14
N CYS A 441 -14.67 -21.76 0.30
CA CYS A 441 -16.06 -22.03 0.60
C CYS A 441 -16.85 -22.14 -0.71
N PRO A 442 -17.72 -23.15 -0.87
CA PRO A 442 -18.54 -23.26 -2.06
C PRO A 442 -19.55 -22.11 -2.14
N ALA A 443 -19.90 -21.73 -3.38
CA ALA A 443 -20.95 -20.75 -3.65
C ALA A 443 -22.29 -21.18 -3.04
N GLY A 444 -23.07 -20.21 -2.57
CA GLY A 444 -24.38 -20.46 -1.99
C GLY A 444 -25.45 -20.71 -3.06
N ASP A 445 -26.55 -21.33 -2.66
CA ASP A 445 -27.77 -21.34 -3.46
C ASP A 445 -28.27 -19.90 -3.65
N PRO A 446 -28.44 -19.40 -4.89
CA PRO A 446 -28.95 -18.05 -5.15
C PRO A 446 -30.32 -17.78 -4.51
N ALA A 447 -31.11 -18.84 -4.27
CA ALA A 447 -32.41 -18.74 -3.63
C ALA A 447 -32.35 -18.68 -2.09
N ALA A 448 -31.19 -19.00 -1.49
CA ALA A 448 -31.00 -18.95 -0.04
C ALA A 448 -30.35 -17.61 0.36
N ALA A 449 -31.02 -16.85 1.22
CA ALA A 449 -30.65 -15.49 1.62
C ALA A 449 -29.39 -15.44 2.52
N GLY A 450 -28.22 -15.82 1.99
CA GLY A 450 -26.94 -15.70 2.68
C GLY A 450 -26.61 -16.85 3.64
N ALA A 451 -27.24 -18.02 3.50
CA ALA A 451 -26.90 -19.22 4.27
C ALA A 451 -26.90 -20.45 3.38
N TYR A 452 -26.17 -21.50 3.78
CA TYR A 452 -26.24 -22.80 3.10
C TYR A 452 -27.60 -23.45 3.36
N SER A 453 -28.30 -23.85 2.30
CA SER A 453 -29.59 -24.54 2.43
C SER A 453 -29.38 -26.01 2.83
N GLU A 454 -30.34 -26.60 3.57
CA GLU A 454 -30.27 -28.03 3.90
C GLU A 454 -30.19 -28.89 2.64
N ARG A 455 -30.87 -28.47 1.56
CA ARG A 455 -30.79 -29.10 0.24
C ARG A 455 -29.36 -29.13 -0.30
N GLN A 456 -28.66 -28.01 -0.24
CA GLN A 456 -27.28 -27.89 -0.69
C GLN A 456 -26.34 -28.77 0.15
N VAL A 457 -26.47 -28.72 1.48
CA VAL A 457 -25.67 -29.55 2.39
C VAL A 457 -25.93 -31.03 2.15
N ARG A 458 -27.21 -31.42 1.98
CA ARG A 458 -27.61 -32.80 1.69
C ARG A 458 -27.02 -33.31 0.39
N GLN A 459 -27.01 -32.48 -0.66
CA GLN A 459 -26.41 -32.84 -1.94
C GLN A 459 -24.89 -33.06 -1.78
N ALA A 460 -24.18 -32.13 -1.14
CA ALA A 460 -22.74 -32.26 -0.93
C ALA A 460 -22.37 -33.51 -0.11
N VAL A 461 -23.16 -33.85 0.91
CA VAL A 461 -22.97 -35.09 1.70
C VAL A 461 -23.22 -36.33 0.84
N ALA A 462 -24.30 -36.34 0.04
CA ALA A 462 -24.61 -37.45 -0.85
C ALA A 462 -23.52 -37.68 -1.91
N ASP A 463 -23.01 -36.61 -2.51
CA ASP A 463 -21.92 -36.67 -3.50
C ASP A 463 -20.64 -37.25 -2.88
N ALA A 464 -20.31 -36.86 -1.64
CA ALA A 464 -19.16 -37.38 -0.92
C ALA A 464 -19.31 -38.86 -0.51
N PHE A 465 -20.51 -39.26 -0.11
CA PHE A 465 -20.86 -40.63 0.25
C PHE A 465 -20.86 -41.59 -0.96
N GLY A 466 -21.14 -41.07 -2.15
CA GLY A 466 -21.24 -41.88 -3.36
C GLY A 466 -22.45 -42.82 -3.34
N PRO A 467 -22.61 -43.67 -4.38
CA PRO A 467 -23.88 -44.34 -4.64
C PRO A 467 -24.22 -45.48 -3.67
N THR A 468 -23.25 -46.00 -2.92
CA THR A 468 -23.44 -47.20 -2.08
C THR A 468 -23.92 -46.88 -0.66
N VAL A 469 -23.79 -45.63 -0.21
CA VAL A 469 -24.18 -45.20 1.13
C VAL A 469 -25.47 -44.39 1.05
N THR A 470 -26.49 -44.83 1.78
CA THR A 470 -27.81 -44.19 1.77
C THR A 470 -27.93 -43.19 2.92
N LEU A 471 -28.04 -41.90 2.61
CA LEU A 471 -28.28 -40.86 3.60
C LEU A 471 -29.75 -40.92 4.08
N GLY A 472 -29.95 -41.31 5.34
CA GLY A 472 -31.28 -41.42 5.95
C GLY A 472 -31.80 -40.10 6.48
N ALA A 473 -31.08 -39.49 7.41
CA ALA A 473 -31.45 -38.21 8.03
C ALA A 473 -30.28 -37.23 7.99
N LEU A 474 -30.60 -35.97 7.73
CA LEU A 474 -29.67 -34.85 7.84
C LEU A 474 -30.46 -33.66 8.39
N ARG A 475 -29.92 -33.02 9.41
CA ARG A 475 -30.46 -31.78 9.98
C ARG A 475 -29.34 -30.76 10.09
N LEU A 476 -29.57 -29.57 9.54
CA LEU A 476 -28.70 -28.42 9.68
C LEU A 476 -29.25 -27.51 10.79
N ASP A 477 -28.42 -27.20 11.78
CA ASP A 477 -28.72 -26.30 12.89
C ASP A 477 -27.62 -25.24 13.01
N GLY A 478 -27.85 -24.10 12.37
CA GLY A 478 -26.83 -23.07 12.17
C GLY A 478 -25.64 -23.61 11.39
N VAL A 479 -24.51 -23.80 12.08
CA VAL A 479 -23.26 -24.33 11.51
C VAL A 479 -23.04 -25.82 11.80
N THR A 480 -23.93 -26.46 12.56
CA THR A 480 -23.79 -27.86 12.95
C THR A 480 -24.71 -28.74 12.12
N ILE A 481 -24.20 -29.88 11.66
CA ILE A 481 -24.93 -30.85 10.85
C ILE A 481 -24.96 -32.16 11.62
N ALA A 482 -26.15 -32.64 11.94
CA ALA A 482 -26.37 -33.98 12.45
C ALA A 482 -26.82 -34.87 11.30
N LEU A 483 -26.10 -35.96 11.03
CA LEU A 483 -26.44 -36.91 9.97
C LEU A 483 -26.52 -38.35 10.47
N LYS A 484 -27.41 -39.11 9.82
CA LYS A 484 -27.53 -40.56 9.92
C LYS A 484 -27.57 -41.17 8.53
N ALA A 485 -26.76 -42.18 8.28
CA ALA A 485 -26.72 -42.90 7.02
C ALA A 485 -26.53 -44.41 7.24
N ALA A 486 -26.82 -45.20 6.22
CA ALA A 486 -26.59 -46.64 6.21
C ALA A 486 -25.60 -47.00 5.10
N ALA A 487 -24.60 -47.80 5.44
CA ALA A 487 -23.62 -48.36 4.50
C ALA A 487 -23.74 -49.89 4.47
N PRO A 488 -23.41 -50.55 3.35
CA PRO A 488 -23.51 -52.01 3.24
C PRO A 488 -22.43 -52.75 4.04
N SER A 489 -21.34 -52.07 4.44
CA SER A 489 -20.27 -52.64 5.27
C SER A 489 -19.60 -51.59 6.15
N GLU A 490 -18.86 -52.03 7.17
CA GLU A 490 -18.02 -51.15 8.00
C GLU A 490 -16.91 -50.46 7.18
N ALA A 491 -16.31 -51.18 6.23
CA ALA A 491 -15.27 -50.63 5.37
C ALA A 491 -15.80 -49.45 4.52
N GLU A 492 -17.00 -49.58 3.97
CA GLU A 492 -17.65 -48.51 3.22
C GLU A 492 -18.08 -47.35 4.12
N ALA A 493 -18.56 -47.63 5.34
CA ALA A 493 -18.87 -46.60 6.33
C ALA A 493 -17.64 -45.73 6.65
N ARG A 494 -16.48 -46.37 6.88
CA ARG A 494 -15.23 -45.67 7.15
C ARG A 494 -14.75 -44.86 5.94
N ALA A 495 -14.76 -45.44 4.75
CA ALA A 495 -14.36 -44.74 3.52
C ALA A 495 -15.27 -43.55 3.20
N ALA A 496 -16.57 -43.64 3.52
CA ALA A 496 -17.52 -42.54 3.36
C ALA A 496 -17.25 -41.39 4.34
N LEU A 497 -16.92 -41.69 5.61
CA LEU A 497 -16.52 -40.68 6.60
C LEU A 497 -15.17 -40.03 6.24
N GLU A 498 -14.22 -40.79 5.72
CA GLU A 498 -12.94 -40.27 5.23
C GLU A 498 -13.14 -39.32 4.04
N ARG A 499 -13.99 -39.69 3.07
CA ARG A 499 -14.38 -38.82 1.94
C ARG A 499 -15.09 -37.55 2.39
N LEU A 500 -15.98 -37.63 3.39
CA LEU A 500 -16.61 -36.44 3.98
C LEU A 500 -15.58 -35.47 4.58
N GLY A 501 -14.53 -35.98 5.22
CA GLY A 501 -13.42 -35.17 5.72
C GLY A 501 -12.58 -34.52 4.63
N GLN A 502 -12.69 -35.00 3.37
CA GLN A 502 -11.96 -34.49 2.21
C GLN A 502 -12.79 -33.53 1.35
N VAL A 503 -14.08 -33.30 1.66
CA VAL A 503 -14.90 -32.31 0.95
C VAL A 503 -14.31 -30.92 1.21
N ALA A 504 -13.58 -30.41 0.23
CA ALA A 504 -12.80 -29.19 0.33
C ALA A 504 -13.64 -28.03 0.85
N GLY A 505 -13.17 -27.41 1.95
CA GLY A 505 -13.65 -26.11 2.42
C GLY A 505 -15.07 -26.05 2.98
N LEU A 506 -15.83 -27.16 3.00
CA LEU A 506 -17.22 -27.14 3.46
C LEU A 506 -17.40 -27.74 4.87
N PHE A 507 -16.81 -28.90 5.18
CA PHE A 507 -17.05 -29.60 6.44
C PHE A 507 -15.78 -29.79 7.27
N ARG A 508 -15.92 -29.66 8.59
CA ARG A 508 -14.99 -30.16 9.61
C ARG A 508 -15.72 -31.21 10.44
N THR A 509 -15.24 -32.44 10.42
CA THR A 509 -15.78 -33.54 11.24
C THR A 509 -15.49 -33.26 12.71
N SER A 510 -16.52 -33.20 13.58
CA SER A 510 -16.34 -32.99 15.03
C SER A 510 -16.41 -34.30 15.81
N THR A 511 -17.37 -35.16 15.47
CA THR A 511 -17.54 -36.48 16.07
C THR A 511 -18.17 -37.42 15.03
N SER A 512 -17.66 -38.64 14.94
CA SER A 512 -18.25 -39.68 14.08
C SER A 512 -18.27 -40.99 14.86
N THR A 513 -19.39 -41.68 14.78
CA THR A 513 -19.61 -43.01 15.35
C THR A 513 -20.14 -43.90 14.25
N HIS A 514 -19.60 -45.10 14.15
CA HIS A 514 -20.23 -46.18 13.39
C HIS A 514 -20.47 -47.36 14.34
N SER A 515 -21.61 -48.02 14.20
CA SER A 515 -21.94 -49.21 14.99
C SER A 515 -22.37 -50.33 14.07
N ALA A 516 -21.74 -51.50 14.22
CA ALA A 516 -22.11 -52.70 13.49
C ALA A 516 -23.35 -53.32 14.13
N SER A 517 -24.49 -53.32 13.42
CA SER A 517 -25.65 -54.12 13.78
C SER A 517 -25.56 -55.50 13.13
N GLY A 518 -24.68 -56.37 13.65
CA GLY A 518 -24.57 -57.76 13.18
C GLY A 518 -24.28 -57.91 11.68
N ALA A 519 -24.71 -59.03 11.07
CA ALA A 519 -24.47 -59.37 9.66
C ALA A 519 -25.25 -58.51 8.64
N ALA A 520 -25.70 -57.32 9.03
CA ALA A 520 -26.48 -56.38 8.22
C ALA A 520 -25.80 -54.99 8.17
N ALA A 521 -26.35 -54.11 7.32
CA ALA A 521 -25.88 -52.75 7.05
C ALA A 521 -25.34 -52.01 8.29
N SER A 522 -24.20 -51.32 8.13
CA SER A 522 -23.57 -50.51 9.17
C SER A 522 -24.24 -49.15 9.26
N GLU A 523 -24.63 -48.74 10.47
CA GLU A 523 -25.15 -47.39 10.71
C GLU A 523 -24.01 -46.39 10.91
N ILE A 524 -24.11 -45.27 10.20
CA ILE A 524 -23.22 -44.11 10.31
C ILE A 524 -23.97 -43.02 11.07
N GLY A 525 -23.42 -42.57 12.19
CA GLY A 525 -23.82 -41.33 12.87
C GLY A 525 -22.67 -40.34 12.88
N ALA A 526 -22.88 -39.13 12.38
CA ALA A 526 -21.84 -38.09 12.45
C ALA A 526 -22.42 -36.72 12.80
N THR A 527 -21.62 -35.96 13.55
CA THR A 527 -21.81 -34.53 13.70
C THR A 527 -20.68 -33.83 12.93
N LEU A 528 -21.07 -33.04 11.94
CA LEU A 528 -20.16 -32.19 11.17
C LEU A 528 -20.37 -30.73 11.58
N LYS A 529 -19.35 -29.91 11.38
CA LYS A 529 -19.45 -28.45 11.47
C LYS A 529 -19.10 -27.85 10.12
N LEU A 530 -19.87 -26.86 9.67
CA LEU A 530 -19.51 -26.06 8.51
C LEU A 530 -18.23 -25.27 8.80
N ILE A 531 -17.30 -25.27 7.85
CA ILE A 531 -16.10 -24.40 7.92
C ILE A 531 -16.52 -22.94 7.74
N CYS A 532 -17.48 -22.69 6.84
CA CYS A 532 -17.98 -21.36 6.52
C CYS A 532 -19.44 -21.25 6.96
N ALA A 533 -19.76 -20.25 7.79
CA ALA A 533 -21.12 -20.04 8.26
C ALA A 533 -22.04 -19.51 7.14
N VAL A 534 -21.48 -18.73 6.22
CA VAL A 534 -22.18 -18.04 5.14
C VAL A 534 -21.42 -18.29 3.83
N PRO A 535 -22.10 -18.49 2.69
CA PRO A 535 -21.46 -18.57 1.39
C PRO A 535 -20.76 -17.26 0.99
N PRO A 536 -19.68 -17.33 0.17
CA PRO A 536 -18.99 -16.13 -0.30
C PRO A 536 -19.91 -15.26 -1.16
N ARG A 537 -19.86 -13.95 -0.93
CA ARG A 537 -20.69 -12.97 -1.65
C ARG A 537 -19.90 -12.35 -2.81
N PRO A 538 -20.56 -11.99 -3.94
CA PRO A 538 -19.90 -11.33 -5.06
C PRO A 538 -19.14 -10.04 -4.66
N ASP A 539 -19.68 -9.32 -3.68
CA ASP A 539 -19.15 -8.05 -3.15
C ASP A 539 -18.48 -8.20 -1.77
N GLY A 540 -18.22 -9.44 -1.33
CA GLY A 540 -17.57 -9.80 -0.06
C GLY A 540 -16.04 -9.90 -0.16
N ILE A 541 -15.36 -10.35 0.90
CA ILE A 541 -13.87 -10.41 0.92
C ILE A 541 -13.31 -11.36 -0.14
N CYS A 542 -13.90 -12.55 -0.25
CA CYS A 542 -13.45 -13.60 -1.16
C CYS A 542 -14.44 -13.75 -2.31
N ARG A 543 -13.93 -13.97 -3.54
CA ARG A 543 -14.80 -14.22 -4.69
C ARG A 543 -15.45 -15.59 -4.57
N PRO A 544 -16.73 -15.75 -4.96
CA PRO A 544 -17.31 -17.08 -5.13
C PRO A 544 -16.45 -17.88 -6.11
N ALA A 545 -16.17 -19.15 -5.80
CA ALA A 545 -15.50 -20.03 -6.76
C ALA A 545 -16.36 -20.13 -8.03
N ASP A 546 -15.76 -19.92 -9.20
CA ASP A 546 -16.47 -20.01 -10.47
C ASP A 546 -17.06 -21.42 -10.61
N ALA A 547 -18.37 -21.51 -10.86
CA ALA A 547 -19.10 -22.77 -11.02
C ALA A 547 -18.66 -23.61 -12.26
N ALA A 548 -17.55 -23.25 -12.91
CA ALA A 548 -17.08 -23.82 -14.16
C ALA A 548 -15.93 -24.84 -14.03
N GLY A 549 -15.45 -25.13 -12.80
CA GLY A 549 -14.31 -26.04 -12.58
C GLY A 549 -14.65 -27.45 -12.07
N ALA A 550 -15.91 -27.76 -11.79
CA ALA A 550 -16.33 -29.09 -11.31
C ALA A 550 -17.28 -29.74 -12.32
N ARG A 551 -16.70 -30.32 -13.38
CA ARG A 551 -17.32 -31.39 -14.17
C ARG A 551 -16.29 -32.47 -14.44
#